data_AF-A0A2V8SB50-F1
#
_entry.id   AF-A0A2V8SB50-F1
#
_cell.length_a   1.000
_cell.length_b   1.000
_cell.length_c   1.000
_cell.angle_alpha   90.00
_cell.angle_beta   90.00
_cell.angle_gamma   90.00
#
_symmetry.space_group_name_H-M   'P 1'
#
loop_
_entity.id
_entity.type
_entity.pdbx_description
1 polymer ?
#
loop_
_entity_poly.entity_id
_entity_poly.type
_entity_poly.pdbx_seq_one_letter_code
_entity_poly.pdbx_strand_id
1 'polypeptide(L)'
;MPTIKDRQEGYAIRDSTRLRRSQAEVLLTDPPFPLREAVPSVNLRWYLSNSYYRRLLAEGIDPLKVVFTSLHADARHPSLGGAMIYVPGEEYRRGRYGHGGPVYASHREVREQPYVSFTRAERERAEGLSRQFAEALLTAFRRQGVSVHPYGPVRERIIRRRRSWVPAVLRCNEVPVEVLIEVSNLSNPADSRLLADPSYRQRVADAYVEALQRYYGGSPAPAPGSLSSKGH
;
A
#
# COMPACT_ATOMS: atom_id res chain seq x y z
N MET A 1 8.69 7.38 1.16
CA MET A 1 10.04 6.85 0.89
C MET A 1 9.91 5.52 0.12
N PRO A 2 10.67 5.29 -0.96
CA PRO A 2 10.62 4.02 -1.69
C PRO A 2 11.30 2.88 -0.92
N THR A 3 10.79 1.65 -1.05
CA THR A 3 11.39 0.46 -0.41
C THR A 3 12.26 -0.37 -1.35
N ILE A 4 12.12 -0.17 -2.66
CA ILE A 4 12.79 -0.93 -3.72
C ILE A 4 13.55 0.05 -4.63
N LYS A 5 14.66 -0.39 -5.19
CA LYS A 5 15.37 0.29 -6.27
C LYS A 5 15.93 -0.74 -7.25
N ASP A 6 15.92 -0.42 -8.54
CA ASP A 6 16.70 -1.17 -9.52
C ASP A 6 18.17 -0.72 -9.47
N ARG A 7 19.13 -1.63 -9.30
CA ARG A 7 20.56 -1.25 -9.20
C ARG A 7 21.16 -0.76 -10.50
N GLN A 8 20.59 -1.13 -11.65
CA GLN A 8 21.07 -0.72 -12.97
C GLN A 8 20.35 0.54 -13.45
N GLU A 9 19.03 0.60 -13.24
CA GLU A 9 18.16 1.64 -13.81
C GLU A 9 17.75 2.72 -12.79
N GLY A 10 17.95 2.47 -11.50
CA GLY A 10 17.57 3.37 -10.42
C GLY A 10 16.05 3.56 -10.33
N TYR A 11 15.61 4.80 -10.55
CA TYR A 11 14.20 5.22 -10.59
C TYR A 11 13.85 5.84 -11.95
N ALA A 12 14.63 5.53 -13.00
CA ALA A 12 14.42 6.12 -14.32
C ALA A 12 13.00 5.84 -14.83
N ILE A 13 12.30 6.90 -15.23
CA ILE A 13 10.98 6.77 -15.84
C ILE A 13 11.16 6.14 -17.22
N ARG A 14 10.44 5.06 -17.46
CA ARG A 14 10.40 4.39 -18.75
C ARG A 14 9.20 4.91 -19.54
N ASP A 15 9.45 5.77 -20.52
CA ASP A 15 8.43 6.25 -21.45
C ASP A 15 8.38 5.37 -22.70
N SER A 16 8.04 4.10 -22.50
CA SER A 16 7.91 3.12 -23.58
C SER A 16 6.78 2.14 -23.29
N THR A 17 6.19 1.62 -24.37
CA THR A 17 5.23 0.51 -24.38
C THR A 17 5.88 -0.87 -24.32
N ARG A 18 7.22 -0.93 -24.37
CA ARG A 18 7.99 -2.17 -24.17
C ARG A 18 8.86 -2.04 -22.93
N LEU A 19 8.45 -2.75 -21.88
CA LEU A 19 9.20 -2.83 -20.63
C LEU A 19 10.22 -3.96 -20.72
N ARG A 20 11.51 -3.63 -20.55
CA ARG A 20 12.55 -4.65 -20.43
C ARG A 20 12.49 -5.27 -19.04
N ARG A 21 12.59 -6.59 -18.97
CA ARG A 21 12.68 -7.29 -17.69
C ARG A 21 14.03 -6.99 -17.06
N SER A 22 14.01 -6.41 -15.87
CA SER A 22 15.15 -6.39 -14.97
C SER A 22 15.01 -7.49 -13.90
N GLN A 23 16.15 -7.86 -13.32
CA GLN A 23 16.24 -8.69 -12.10
C GLN A 23 17.28 -8.10 -11.13
N ALA A 24 17.58 -6.81 -11.30
CA ALA A 24 18.55 -6.07 -10.51
C ALA A 24 17.90 -5.33 -9.33
N GLU A 25 16.60 -5.55 -9.10
CA GLU A 25 15.84 -4.93 -8.03
C GLU A 25 16.26 -5.45 -6.66
N VAL A 26 16.45 -4.51 -5.73
CA VAL A 26 16.77 -4.80 -4.34
C VAL A 26 15.85 -4.04 -3.40
N LEU A 27 15.59 -4.63 -2.24
CA LEU A 27 15.05 -3.90 -1.10
C LEU A 27 16.15 -3.06 -0.47
N LEU A 28 15.77 -1.86 -0.06
CA LEU A 28 16.66 -0.87 0.55
C LEU A 28 16.82 -1.08 2.07
N THR A 29 16.81 -2.34 2.50
CA THR A 29 17.23 -2.73 3.85
C THR A 29 18.72 -2.51 4.03
N ASP A 30 19.22 -2.64 5.26
CA ASP A 30 20.64 -2.60 5.56
C ASP A 30 21.14 -3.93 6.17
N PRO A 31 21.85 -4.78 5.40
CA PRO A 31 22.30 -4.56 4.01
C PRO A 31 21.15 -4.70 2.98
N PRO A 32 21.31 -4.19 1.75
CA PRO A 32 20.25 -4.29 0.74
C PRO A 32 19.99 -5.73 0.29
N PHE A 33 18.72 -6.13 0.26
CA PHE A 33 18.30 -7.52 -0.01
C PHE A 33 17.86 -7.73 -1.47
N PRO A 34 18.45 -8.67 -2.23
CA PRO A 34 18.01 -8.99 -3.59
C PRO A 34 16.61 -9.62 -3.65
N LEU A 35 15.75 -9.16 -4.58
CA LEU A 35 14.37 -9.65 -4.73
C LEU A 35 14.25 -11.01 -5.44
N ARG A 36 15.14 -11.95 -5.15
CA ARG A 36 15.17 -13.29 -5.77
C ARG A 36 14.36 -14.32 -4.99
N GLU A 37 14.25 -14.14 -3.67
CA GLU A 37 13.55 -15.07 -2.79
C GLU A 37 12.22 -14.47 -2.32
N ALA A 38 11.10 -15.08 -2.71
CA ALA A 38 9.78 -14.50 -2.50
C ALA A 38 9.43 -14.26 -1.01
N VAL A 39 9.71 -15.23 -0.14
CA VAL A 39 9.29 -15.16 1.28
C VAL A 39 10.09 -14.11 2.06
N PRO A 40 11.44 -14.15 2.11
CA PRO A 40 12.21 -13.10 2.78
C PRO A 40 11.95 -11.72 2.17
N SER A 41 11.77 -11.62 0.84
CA SER A 41 11.46 -10.35 0.17
C SER A 41 10.18 -9.71 0.69
N VAL A 42 9.09 -10.47 0.84
CA VAL A 42 7.83 -9.93 1.35
C VAL A 42 7.97 -9.52 2.82
N ASN A 43 8.73 -10.30 3.61
CA ASN A 43 8.89 -10.04 5.03
C ASN A 43 9.76 -8.79 5.28
N LEU A 44 10.89 -8.68 4.59
CA LEU A 44 11.80 -7.55 4.73
C LEU A 44 11.17 -6.22 4.24
N ARG A 45 10.20 -6.25 3.32
CA ARG A 45 9.43 -5.06 2.92
C ARG A 45 8.72 -4.40 4.11
N TRP A 46 8.05 -5.19 4.95
CA TRP A 46 7.31 -4.61 6.09
C TRP A 46 8.25 -4.18 7.21
N TYR A 47 9.38 -4.88 7.42
CA TYR A 47 10.40 -4.40 8.35
C TYR A 47 10.95 -3.04 7.93
N LEU A 48 11.27 -2.89 6.63
CA LEU A 48 11.78 -1.64 6.10
C LEU A 48 10.76 -0.49 6.18
N SER A 49 9.50 -0.74 5.82
CA SER A 49 8.47 0.29 5.94
C SER A 49 8.27 0.73 7.39
N ASN A 50 8.30 -0.22 8.33
CA ASN A 50 8.16 0.07 9.75
C ASN A 50 9.37 0.85 10.29
N SER A 51 10.59 0.52 9.84
CA SER A 51 11.79 1.30 10.16
C SER A 51 11.67 2.76 9.69
N TYR A 52 11.21 2.97 8.45
CA TYR A 52 10.94 4.32 7.95
C TYR A 52 9.88 5.04 8.76
N TYR A 53 8.78 4.36 9.11
CA TYR A 53 7.72 4.94 9.92
C TYR A 53 8.24 5.39 11.29
N ARG A 54 8.93 4.51 12.02
CA ARG A 54 9.52 4.86 13.33
C ARG A 54 10.49 6.03 13.23
N ARG A 55 11.29 6.10 12.15
CA ARG A 55 12.18 7.24 11.90
C ARG A 55 11.41 8.55 11.70
N LEU A 56 10.35 8.54 10.88
CA LEU A 56 9.48 9.70 10.68
C LEU A 56 8.85 10.17 12.00
N LEU A 57 8.41 9.23 12.86
CA LEU A 57 7.88 9.59 14.18
C LEU A 57 8.94 10.23 15.08
N ALA A 58 10.18 9.72 15.06
CA ALA A 58 11.30 10.30 15.81
C ALA A 58 11.67 11.71 15.31
N GLU A 59 11.41 12.00 14.04
CA GLU A 59 11.54 13.33 13.43
C GLU A 59 10.35 14.27 13.75
N GLY A 60 9.36 13.81 14.53
CA GLY A 60 8.19 14.60 14.94
C GLY A 60 7.08 14.66 13.90
N ILE A 61 7.11 13.80 12.87
CA ILE A 61 6.03 13.71 11.88
C ILE A 61 4.79 13.10 12.53
N ASP A 62 3.65 13.77 12.35
CA ASP A 62 2.35 13.28 12.81
C ASP A 62 2.05 11.89 12.20
N PRO A 63 1.80 10.84 13.02
CA PRO A 63 1.43 9.51 12.56
C PRO A 63 0.31 9.49 11.52
N LEU A 64 -0.67 10.41 11.64
CA LEU A 64 -1.82 10.46 10.75
C LEU A 64 -1.47 11.05 9.37
N LYS A 65 -0.33 11.72 9.23
CA LYS A 65 0.16 12.26 7.96
C LYS A 65 1.09 11.30 7.21
N VAL A 66 1.25 10.07 7.71
CA VAL A 66 2.03 9.02 7.05
C VAL A 66 1.10 7.99 6.42
N VAL A 67 1.32 7.69 5.14
CA VAL A 67 0.61 6.64 4.41
C VAL A 67 1.60 5.58 3.95
N PHE A 68 1.29 4.32 4.20
CA PHE A 68 1.93 3.19 3.57
C PHE A 68 1.15 2.77 2.32
N THR A 69 1.86 2.55 1.21
CA THR A 69 1.25 2.01 0.00
C THR A 69 2.17 0.97 -0.62
N SER A 70 1.64 -0.24 -0.82
CA SER A 70 2.27 -1.28 -1.61
C SER A 70 1.64 -1.31 -3.00
N LEU A 71 2.38 -0.89 -4.02
CA LEU A 71 1.92 -0.91 -5.42
C LEU A 71 2.25 -2.25 -6.09
N HIS A 72 1.25 -2.88 -6.68
CA HIS A 72 1.32 -4.20 -7.29
C HIS A 72 0.63 -4.23 -8.65
N ALA A 73 1.06 -5.17 -9.49
CA ALA A 73 0.34 -5.62 -10.67
C ALA A 73 0.53 -7.13 -10.77
N ASP A 74 -0.18 -7.90 -9.95
CA ASP A 74 -0.01 -9.34 -9.89
C ASP A 74 -0.72 -10.08 -11.05
N ALA A 75 -0.26 -11.29 -11.34
CA ALA A 75 -0.92 -12.23 -12.23
C ALA A 75 -2.05 -12.99 -11.48
N ARG A 76 -3.30 -12.80 -11.90
CA ARG A 76 -4.51 -13.40 -11.30
C ARG A 76 -5.36 -14.12 -12.37
N HIS A 77 -6.58 -14.54 -12.03
CA HIS A 77 -7.45 -15.16 -13.03
C HIS A 77 -7.68 -14.20 -14.22
N PRO A 78 -7.54 -14.64 -15.50
CA PRO A 78 -7.56 -13.73 -16.66
C PRO A 78 -8.84 -12.90 -16.83
N SER A 79 -9.98 -13.39 -16.34
CA SER A 79 -11.26 -12.66 -16.40
C SER A 79 -11.37 -11.50 -15.41
N LEU A 80 -10.48 -11.42 -14.41
CA LEU A 80 -10.45 -10.30 -13.49
C LEU A 80 -9.70 -9.15 -14.13
N GLY A 81 -10.30 -7.96 -14.13
CA GLY A 81 -9.65 -6.73 -14.60
C GLY A 81 -9.98 -5.55 -13.70
N GLY A 82 -9.22 -4.48 -13.88
CA GLY A 82 -9.35 -3.23 -13.12
C GLY A 82 -8.66 -3.26 -11.76
N ALA A 83 -8.42 -2.06 -11.24
CA ALA A 83 -7.74 -1.84 -9.98
C ALA A 83 -8.53 -2.39 -8.79
N MET A 84 -7.82 -2.97 -7.84
CA MET A 84 -8.35 -3.38 -6.53
C MET A 84 -7.45 -2.86 -5.42
N ILE A 85 -8.03 -2.59 -4.26
CA ILE A 85 -7.33 -2.07 -3.09
C ILE A 85 -7.58 -3.02 -1.92
N TYR A 86 -6.50 -3.49 -1.30
CA TYR A 86 -6.57 -4.25 -0.06
C TYR A 86 -6.27 -3.33 1.12
N VAL A 87 -7.07 -3.50 2.17
CA VAL A 87 -6.97 -2.80 3.46
C VAL A 87 -6.73 -3.81 4.59
N PRO A 88 -6.17 -3.40 5.73
CA PRO A 88 -5.79 -4.31 6.82
C PRO A 88 -7.01 -4.75 7.66
N GLY A 89 -7.80 -5.72 7.18
CA GLY A 89 -8.96 -6.23 7.92
C GLY A 89 -8.68 -6.62 9.36
N GLU A 90 -9.31 -5.93 10.31
CA GLU A 90 -9.13 -6.06 11.76
C GLU A 90 -9.20 -7.52 12.20
N GLU A 91 -10.26 -8.20 11.74
CA GLU A 91 -10.59 -9.55 12.19
C GLU A 91 -9.53 -10.59 11.76
N TYR A 92 -8.72 -10.26 10.74
CA TYR A 92 -7.67 -11.11 10.18
C TYR A 92 -6.27 -10.75 10.70
N ARG A 93 -6.14 -9.78 11.61
CA ARG A 93 -4.87 -9.24 12.15
C ARG A 93 -4.61 -9.59 13.62
N ARG A 94 -4.90 -10.81 14.06
CA ARG A 94 -4.92 -11.18 15.49
C ARG A 94 -3.60 -11.73 16.08
N GLY A 95 -2.51 -11.71 15.31
CA GLY A 95 -1.25 -12.37 15.70
C GLY A 95 -0.20 -11.42 16.26
N ARG A 96 0.83 -12.01 16.87
CA ARG A 96 2.17 -11.42 16.95
C ARG A 96 2.93 -11.83 15.70
N TYR A 97 3.51 -10.86 15.00
CA TYR A 97 4.17 -11.08 13.72
C TYR A 97 5.66 -10.81 13.84
N GLY A 98 6.48 -11.69 13.28
CA GLY A 98 7.92 -11.53 13.23
C GLY A 98 8.58 -12.76 12.62
N HIS A 99 9.83 -12.59 12.19
CA HIS A 99 10.63 -13.63 11.59
C HIS A 99 12.01 -13.68 12.25
N GLY A 100 12.45 -14.90 12.55
CA GLY A 100 13.79 -15.17 13.08
C GLY A 100 14.61 -15.98 12.09
N GLY A 101 15.91 -16.10 12.39
CA GLY A 101 16.86 -16.86 11.59
C GLY A 101 17.95 -15.98 10.96
N PRO A 102 19.01 -16.59 10.40
CA PRO A 102 20.22 -15.87 9.99
C PRO A 102 19.95 -14.76 8.95
N VAL A 103 19.07 -15.03 7.98
CA VAL A 103 18.69 -14.06 6.94
C VAL A 103 18.05 -12.82 7.55
N TYR A 104 17.20 -12.95 8.56
CA TYR A 104 16.53 -11.80 9.16
C TYR A 104 17.45 -11.08 10.14
N ALA A 105 18.20 -11.83 10.96
CA ALA A 105 19.10 -11.28 11.96
C ALA A 105 20.23 -10.41 11.38
N SER A 106 20.58 -10.58 10.10
CA SER A 106 21.59 -9.77 9.42
C SER A 106 21.12 -8.35 9.06
N HIS A 107 19.81 -8.07 9.06
CA HIS A 107 19.25 -6.79 8.63
C HIS A 107 18.94 -5.86 9.80
N ARG A 108 19.36 -4.59 9.70
CA ARG A 108 19.17 -3.55 10.72
C ARG A 108 17.69 -3.37 11.08
N GLU A 109 16.81 -3.31 10.09
CA GLU A 109 15.38 -3.04 10.27
C GLU A 109 14.67 -4.15 11.05
N VAL A 110 15.16 -5.38 10.94
CA VAL A 110 14.69 -6.52 11.75
C VAL A 110 15.17 -6.37 13.18
N ARG A 111 16.46 -6.05 13.39
CA ARG A 111 17.04 -5.89 14.73
C ARG A 111 16.42 -4.73 15.51
N GLU A 112 15.99 -3.67 14.83
CA GLU A 112 15.29 -2.54 15.45
C GLU A 112 14.01 -2.98 16.19
N GLN A 113 13.19 -3.84 15.57
CA GLN A 113 11.94 -4.31 16.15
C GLN A 113 11.59 -5.69 15.55
N PRO A 114 12.09 -6.80 16.12
CA PRO A 114 11.94 -8.12 15.50
C PRO A 114 10.50 -8.63 15.43
N TYR A 115 9.63 -8.15 16.34
CA TYR A 115 8.23 -8.53 16.41
C TYR A 115 7.32 -7.31 16.57
N VAL A 116 6.16 -7.38 15.93
CA VAL A 116 5.06 -6.40 16.07
C VAL A 116 3.78 -7.10 16.52
N SER A 117 2.94 -6.37 17.22
CA SER A 117 1.61 -6.78 17.65
C SER A 117 0.73 -5.55 17.79
N PHE A 118 -0.56 -5.71 17.55
CA PHE A 118 -1.51 -4.60 17.54
C PHE A 118 -2.68 -4.93 18.46
N THR A 119 -3.08 -3.98 19.29
CA THR A 119 -4.34 -4.01 20.04
C THR A 119 -5.53 -3.98 19.10
N ARG A 120 -6.71 -4.37 19.60
CA ARG A 120 -7.94 -4.30 18.80
C ARG A 120 -8.25 -2.88 18.33
N ALA A 121 -8.10 -1.89 19.20
CA ALA A 121 -8.35 -0.48 18.88
C ALA A 121 -7.43 0.02 17.75
N GLU A 122 -6.15 -0.35 17.77
CA GLU A 122 -5.21 -0.01 16.70
C GLU A 122 -5.61 -0.63 15.35
N ARG A 123 -6.05 -1.89 15.36
CA ARG A 123 -6.50 -2.59 14.15
C ARG A 123 -7.79 -2.01 13.59
N GLU A 124 -8.78 -1.72 14.44
CA GLU A 124 -10.04 -1.07 14.04
C GLU A 124 -9.77 0.30 13.44
N ARG A 125 -8.88 1.08 14.07
CA ARG A 125 -8.45 2.39 13.56
C ARG A 125 -7.75 2.27 12.21
N ALA A 126 -6.80 1.34 12.06
CA ALA A 126 -6.07 1.15 10.82
C ALA A 126 -6.99 0.72 9.66
N GLU A 127 -7.92 -0.21 9.91
CA GLU A 127 -8.91 -0.60 8.90
C GLU A 127 -9.79 0.59 8.49
N GLY A 128 -10.35 1.33 9.48
CA GLY A 128 -11.22 2.46 9.21
C GLY A 128 -10.57 3.57 8.39
N LEU A 129 -9.36 3.99 8.78
CA LEU A 129 -8.60 5.02 8.07
C LEU A 129 -8.18 4.56 6.66
N SER A 130 -7.75 3.31 6.53
CA SER A 130 -7.34 2.74 5.24
C SER A 130 -8.51 2.57 4.28
N ARG A 131 -9.72 2.26 4.79
CA ARG A 131 -10.95 2.25 3.98
C ARG A 131 -11.31 3.64 3.47
N GLN A 132 -11.22 4.68 4.32
CA GLN A 132 -11.45 6.06 3.89
C GLN A 132 -10.47 6.48 2.79
N PHE A 133 -9.19 6.15 2.93
CA PHE A 133 -8.19 6.42 1.89
C PHE A 133 -8.44 5.60 0.61
N ALA A 134 -8.85 4.34 0.75
CA ALA A 134 -9.23 3.50 -0.39
C ALA A 134 -10.40 4.10 -1.18
N GLU A 135 -11.41 4.67 -0.53
CA GLU A 135 -12.52 5.35 -1.24
C GLU A 135 -12.07 6.62 -1.98
N ALA A 136 -11.13 7.38 -1.39
CA ALA A 136 -10.50 8.51 -2.08
C ALA A 136 -9.74 8.06 -3.33
N LEU A 137 -9.00 6.95 -3.24
CA LEU A 137 -8.31 6.32 -4.37
C LEU A 137 -9.28 5.85 -5.46
N LEU A 138 -10.37 5.17 -5.10
CA LEU A 138 -11.37 4.73 -6.10
C LEU A 138 -12.02 5.90 -6.81
N THR A 139 -12.32 6.98 -6.08
CA THR A 139 -12.88 8.20 -6.66
C THR A 139 -11.90 8.84 -7.65
N ALA A 140 -10.62 8.96 -7.27
CA ALA A 140 -9.59 9.49 -8.15
C ALA A 140 -9.32 8.59 -9.36
N PHE A 141 -9.25 7.27 -9.19
CA PHE A 141 -9.11 6.32 -10.30
C PHE A 141 -10.22 6.45 -11.32
N ARG A 142 -11.48 6.50 -10.88
CA ARG A 142 -12.63 6.70 -11.79
C ARG A 142 -12.53 8.03 -12.55
N ARG A 143 -12.18 9.11 -11.86
CA ARG A 143 -12.02 10.45 -12.48
C ARG A 143 -10.90 10.50 -13.51
N GLN A 144 -9.79 9.83 -13.25
CA GLN A 144 -8.63 9.75 -14.14
C GLN A 144 -8.78 8.64 -15.20
N GLY A 145 -9.94 8.00 -15.33
CA GLY A 145 -10.15 6.93 -16.31
C GLY A 145 -9.29 5.68 -16.06
N VAL A 146 -8.83 5.46 -14.83
CA VAL A 146 -8.19 4.21 -14.40
C VAL A 146 -9.30 3.18 -14.13
N SER A 147 -9.28 2.06 -14.85
CA SER A 147 -10.26 0.99 -14.67
C SER A 147 -10.25 0.48 -13.24
N VAL A 148 -11.44 0.32 -12.64
CA VAL A 148 -11.65 -0.19 -11.28
C VAL A 148 -12.43 -1.49 -11.37
N HIS A 149 -12.06 -2.47 -10.55
CA HIS A 149 -12.78 -3.74 -10.50
C HIS A 149 -14.25 -3.54 -10.09
N PRO A 150 -15.24 -4.07 -10.85
CA PRO A 150 -16.65 -3.75 -10.63
C PRO A 150 -17.26 -4.38 -9.36
N TYR A 151 -16.66 -5.44 -8.80
CA TYR A 151 -17.24 -6.21 -7.71
C TYR A 151 -16.36 -6.20 -6.45
N GLY A 152 -16.70 -5.32 -5.50
CA GLY A 152 -15.94 -5.19 -4.25
C GLY A 152 -14.47 -4.82 -4.49
N PRO A 153 -14.20 -3.62 -5.03
CA PRO A 153 -12.84 -3.17 -5.32
C PRO A 153 -11.99 -2.90 -4.08
N VAL A 154 -12.62 -2.61 -2.92
CA VAL A 154 -11.93 -2.55 -1.61
C VAL A 154 -12.12 -3.89 -0.88
N ARG A 155 -11.04 -4.48 -0.40
CA ARG A 155 -11.04 -5.82 0.22
C ARG A 155 -10.23 -5.84 1.50
N GLU A 156 -10.79 -6.37 2.56
CA GLU A 156 -10.11 -6.54 3.86
C GLU A 156 -9.13 -7.73 3.89
N ARG A 157 -9.16 -8.60 2.88
CA ARG A 157 -8.33 -9.82 2.84
C ARG A 157 -8.19 -10.39 1.43
N ILE A 158 -7.19 -11.25 1.26
CA ILE A 158 -7.11 -12.21 0.16
C ILE A 158 -7.84 -13.48 0.55
N ILE A 159 -8.61 -14.04 -0.39
CA ILE A 159 -9.27 -15.35 -0.27
C ILE A 159 -8.67 -16.28 -1.32
N ARG A 160 -8.06 -17.39 -0.89
CA ARG A 160 -7.51 -18.42 -1.80
C ARG A 160 -7.60 -19.80 -1.15
N ARG A 161 -8.12 -20.79 -1.89
CA ARG A 161 -8.17 -22.21 -1.46
C ARG A 161 -8.66 -22.37 -0.01
N ARG A 162 -9.82 -21.79 0.32
CA ARG A 162 -10.46 -21.77 1.66
C ARG A 162 -9.68 -21.05 2.76
N ARG A 163 -8.59 -20.36 2.45
CA ARG A 163 -7.85 -19.52 3.40
C ARG A 163 -8.14 -18.06 3.15
N SER A 164 -8.16 -17.31 4.23
CA SER A 164 -8.42 -15.87 4.29
C SER A 164 -7.29 -15.22 5.07
N TRP A 165 -6.60 -14.25 4.49
CA TRP A 165 -5.53 -13.54 5.18
C TRP A 165 -5.33 -12.12 4.66
N VAL A 166 -4.84 -11.24 5.52
CA VAL A 166 -4.33 -9.92 5.15
C VAL A 166 -2.89 -10.09 4.62
N PRO A 167 -2.51 -9.48 3.48
CA PRO A 167 -1.14 -9.49 2.96
C PRO A 167 -0.13 -9.11 4.05
N ALA A 168 1.04 -9.77 4.11
CA ALA A 168 2.01 -9.54 5.18
C ALA A 168 2.46 -8.07 5.30
N VAL A 169 2.60 -7.38 4.16
CA VAL A 169 2.95 -5.95 4.10
C VAL A 169 1.92 -5.02 4.73
N LEU A 170 0.67 -5.47 4.88
CA LEU A 170 -0.38 -4.76 5.61
C LEU A 170 -0.54 -5.31 7.03
N ARG A 171 -0.59 -6.64 7.16
CA ARG A 171 -0.83 -7.31 8.44
C ARG A 171 0.21 -6.94 9.50
N CYS A 172 1.45 -6.74 9.08
CA CYS A 172 2.59 -6.43 9.95
C CYS A 172 2.95 -4.93 9.97
N ASN A 173 2.23 -4.06 9.28
CA ASN A 173 2.61 -2.65 9.17
C ASN A 173 2.18 -1.86 10.42
N GLU A 174 3.04 -0.94 10.84
CA GLU A 174 2.77 -0.02 11.95
C GLU A 174 2.10 1.29 11.50
N VAL A 175 2.10 1.59 10.19
CA VAL A 175 1.49 2.82 9.66
C VAL A 175 -0.05 2.73 9.74
N PRO A 176 -0.75 3.72 10.34
CA PRO A 176 -2.20 3.66 10.52
C PRO A 176 -3.01 3.73 9.21
N VAL A 177 -2.49 4.40 8.18
CA VAL A 177 -3.13 4.47 6.86
C VAL A 177 -2.32 3.60 5.91
N GLU A 178 -2.84 2.45 5.54
CA GLU A 178 -2.09 1.45 4.78
C GLU A 178 -2.94 0.74 3.73
N VAL A 179 -2.44 0.70 2.49
CA VAL A 179 -3.12 0.06 1.37
C VAL A 179 -2.16 -0.77 0.53
N LEU A 180 -2.66 -1.87 -0.02
CA LEU A 180 -2.02 -2.56 -1.15
C LEU A 180 -2.89 -2.35 -2.37
N ILE A 181 -2.34 -1.72 -3.40
CA ILE A 181 -3.06 -1.40 -4.63
C ILE A 181 -2.60 -2.37 -5.71
N GLU A 182 -3.52 -3.17 -6.20
CA GLU A 182 -3.35 -3.96 -7.42
C GLU A 182 -3.83 -3.13 -8.60
N VAL A 183 -2.93 -2.38 -9.25
CA VAL A 183 -3.30 -1.40 -10.28
C VAL A 183 -3.81 -2.05 -11.56
N SER A 184 -3.38 -3.28 -11.84
CA SER A 184 -3.71 -4.02 -13.06
C SER A 184 -3.51 -5.52 -12.84
N ASN A 185 -4.20 -6.36 -13.62
CA ASN A 185 -3.95 -7.81 -13.65
C ASN A 185 -3.06 -8.19 -14.85
N LEU A 186 -1.83 -8.65 -14.61
CA LEU A 186 -0.90 -9.05 -15.68
C LEU A 186 -1.39 -10.22 -16.54
N SER A 187 -2.29 -11.05 -16.02
CA SER A 187 -2.89 -12.17 -16.75
C SER A 187 -4.13 -11.77 -17.56
N ASN A 188 -4.64 -10.56 -17.38
CA ASN A 188 -5.69 -10.01 -18.24
C ASN A 188 -5.02 -9.23 -19.39
N PRO A 189 -5.24 -9.62 -20.67
CA PRO A 189 -4.55 -8.99 -21.79
C PRO A 189 -4.84 -7.49 -21.97
N ALA A 190 -6.04 -7.02 -21.59
CA ALA A 190 -6.37 -5.60 -21.68
C ALA A 190 -5.61 -4.79 -20.60
N ASP A 191 -5.65 -5.25 -19.35
CA ASP A 191 -4.90 -4.64 -18.24
C ASP A 191 -3.39 -4.66 -18.49
N SER A 192 -2.84 -5.76 -19.00
CA SER A 192 -1.41 -5.89 -19.31
C SER A 192 -0.96 -4.87 -20.37
N ARG A 193 -1.78 -4.64 -21.41
CA ARG A 193 -1.53 -3.59 -22.42
C ARG A 193 -1.61 -2.19 -21.82
N LEU A 194 -2.60 -1.94 -20.96
CA LEU A 194 -2.71 -0.66 -20.24
C LEU A 194 -1.48 -0.42 -19.36
N LEU A 195 -1.04 -1.39 -18.58
CA LEU A 195 0.12 -1.22 -17.70
C LEU A 195 1.41 -0.92 -18.49
N ALA A 196 1.55 -1.48 -19.70
CA ALA A 196 2.65 -1.19 -20.60
C ALA A 196 2.60 0.24 -21.17
N ASP A 197 1.43 0.87 -21.26
CA ASP A 197 1.26 2.25 -21.73
C ASP A 197 1.76 3.28 -20.69
N PRO A 198 2.76 4.11 -21.03
CA PRO A 198 3.24 5.19 -20.14
C PRO A 198 2.15 6.16 -19.72
N SER A 199 1.21 6.48 -20.61
CA SER A 199 0.11 7.41 -20.31
C SER A 199 -0.80 6.85 -19.23
N TYR A 200 -1.06 5.54 -19.24
CA TYR A 200 -1.84 4.87 -18.21
C TYR A 200 -1.11 4.86 -16.87
N ARG A 201 0.20 4.56 -16.86
CA ARG A 201 1.01 4.64 -15.63
C ARG A 201 1.00 6.04 -15.02
N GLN A 202 1.05 7.08 -15.87
CA GLN A 202 0.94 8.46 -15.41
C GLN A 202 -0.46 8.76 -14.82
N ARG A 203 -1.55 8.33 -15.47
CA ARG A 203 -2.92 8.47 -14.91
C ARG A 203 -3.07 7.79 -13.55
N VAL A 204 -2.44 6.63 -13.33
CA VAL A 204 -2.40 5.97 -12.01
C VAL A 204 -1.65 6.81 -10.99
N ALA A 205 -0.50 7.38 -11.34
CA ALA A 205 0.29 8.25 -10.47
C ALA A 205 -0.47 9.54 -10.11
N ASP A 206 -1.08 10.20 -11.10
CA ASP A 206 -1.87 11.42 -10.92
C ASP A 206 -3.08 11.17 -10.03
N ALA A 207 -3.78 10.05 -10.25
CA ALA A 207 -4.90 9.65 -9.40
C ALA A 207 -4.47 9.37 -7.95
N TYR A 208 -3.30 8.78 -7.75
CA TYR A 208 -2.77 8.54 -6.41
C TYR A 208 -2.48 9.85 -5.66
N VAL A 209 -1.88 10.84 -6.35
CA VAL A 209 -1.65 12.18 -5.78
C VAL A 209 -2.97 12.89 -5.51
N GLU A 210 -3.93 12.84 -6.43
CA GLU A 210 -5.27 13.40 -6.24
C GLU A 210 -5.98 12.78 -5.02
N ALA A 211 -5.85 11.47 -4.83
CA ALA A 211 -6.43 10.78 -3.67
C ALA A 211 -5.81 11.24 -2.34
N LEU A 212 -4.49 11.45 -2.29
CA LEU A 212 -3.82 11.99 -1.11
C LEU A 212 -4.30 13.42 -0.80
N GLN A 213 -4.41 14.27 -1.83
CA GLN A 213 -4.92 15.64 -1.67
C GLN A 213 -6.36 15.66 -1.16
N ARG A 214 -7.22 14.76 -1.65
CA ARG A 214 -8.60 14.63 -1.15
C ARG A 214 -8.65 14.14 0.29
N TYR A 215 -7.87 13.09 0.60
CA TYR A 215 -7.86 12.47 1.91
C TYR A 215 -7.38 13.45 3.00
N TYR A 216 -6.34 14.22 2.72
CA TYR A 216 -5.77 15.18 3.67
C TYR A 216 -6.34 16.59 3.59
N GLY A 217 -6.80 17.02 2.41
CA GLY A 217 -7.38 18.33 2.17
C GLY A 217 -8.88 18.41 2.47
N GLY A 218 -9.54 17.27 2.70
CA GLY A 218 -10.99 17.14 2.88
C GLY A 218 -11.46 17.13 4.33
N SER A 219 -11.01 18.05 5.18
CA SER A 219 -11.86 18.45 6.31
C SER A 219 -12.84 19.50 5.81
N PRO A 220 -14.18 19.34 5.92
CA PRO A 220 -15.04 20.50 5.83
C PRO A 220 -14.63 21.42 6.99
N ALA A 221 -14.34 22.69 6.69
CA ALA A 221 -14.33 23.71 7.72
C ALA A 221 -15.66 23.64 8.49
N PRO A 222 -15.68 23.82 9.82
CA PRO A 222 -16.95 23.95 10.52
C PRO A 222 -17.73 25.10 9.87
N ALA A 223 -18.97 24.83 9.47
CA ALA A 223 -19.82 25.85 8.87
C ALA A 223 -19.92 27.04 9.86
N PRO A 224 -19.59 28.28 9.44
CA PRO A 224 -19.83 29.43 10.28
C PRO A 224 -21.33 29.71 10.31
N GLY A 225 -21.98 29.39 11.43
CA GLY A 225 -23.32 29.89 11.72
C GLY A 225 -24.35 28.84 12.13
N SER A 226 -24.40 28.55 13.42
CA SER A 226 -25.67 28.27 14.11
C SER A 226 -25.75 29.07 15.41
N LEU A 227 -25.61 30.39 15.29
CA LEU A 227 -26.26 31.30 16.23
C LEU A 227 -27.72 31.43 15.82
N SER A 228 -28.61 30.76 16.54
CA SER A 228 -30.01 31.16 16.67
C SER A 228 -30.45 30.68 18.05
N SER A 229 -30.45 31.58 19.02
CA SER A 229 -31.61 32.37 19.43
C SER A 229 -32.75 31.50 19.94
N LYS A 230 -32.86 31.43 21.27
CA LYS A 230 -34.14 31.25 21.96
C LYS A 230 -34.23 32.32 23.03
N GLY A 231 -34.76 33.46 22.62
CA GLY A 231 -35.49 34.36 23.50
C GLY A 231 -36.98 34.16 23.22
N HIS A 232 -37.70 33.71 24.25
CA HIS A 232 -38.98 34.22 24.74
C HIS A 232 -39.45 33.32 25.88
#